data_AF-A0A1H6W0K4-F1
#
_entry.id   AF-A0A1H6W0K4-F1
#
_cell.length_a   1.000
_cell.length_b   1.000
_cell.length_c   1.000
_cell.angle_alpha   90.00
_cell.angle_beta   90.00
_cell.angle_gamma   90.00
#
_symmetry.space_group_name_H-M   'P 1'
#
loop_
_entity.id
_entity.type
_entity.pdbx_description
1 polymer ?
#
loop_
_entity_poly.entity_id
_entity_poly.type
_entity_poly.pdbx_seq_one_letter_code
_entity_poly.pdbx_strand_id
1 'polypeptide(L)'
;MNHDPRFPLPDDDAREWSAQERALAEERAGLAPQEGDPQLRSYRLVAHALAQPLDEQLPPDFARRLAQQVERAAARPADTRLEGNLLVLLVGAMVLSGLAATLIYGAQWLPSLDQGTAGALLAKPWVWALAACLGLSRLSRHWLQHPDQTA
;
A
#
# COMPACT_ATOMS: atom_id res chain seq x y z
N MET A 1 -13.08 -2.48 -0.74
CA MET A 1 -14.28 -1.66 -1.00
C MET A 1 -13.87 -0.20 -0.89
N ASN A 2 -13.90 0.52 -2.01
CA ASN A 2 -13.62 1.96 -2.01
C ASN A 2 -14.87 2.68 -1.48
N HIS A 3 -14.74 3.43 -0.39
CA HIS A 3 -15.83 4.24 0.14
C HIS A 3 -15.84 5.57 -0.61
N ASP A 4 -16.62 5.66 -1.68
CA ASP A 4 -17.00 6.95 -2.23
C ASP A 4 -17.90 7.66 -1.20
N PRO A 5 -17.53 8.86 -0.74
CA PRO A 5 -18.41 9.64 0.10
C PRO A 5 -19.57 10.14 -0.76
N ARG A 6 -20.71 9.44 -0.70
CA ARG A 6 -21.96 9.90 -1.29
C ARG A 6 -22.49 11.06 -0.44
N PHE A 7 -22.04 12.27 -0.73
CA PHE A 7 -22.69 13.48 -0.26
C PHE A 7 -24.01 13.64 -1.03
N PRO A 8 -25.18 13.67 -0.36
CA PRO A 8 -26.42 14.08 -1.00
C PRO A 8 -26.30 15.58 -1.29
N LEU A 9 -25.88 15.91 -2.50
CA LEU A 9 -25.97 17.24 -3.05
C LEU A 9 -27.47 17.58 -3.18
N PRO A 10 -27.95 18.73 -2.65
CA PRO A 10 -29.28 19.28 -2.97
C PRO A 10 -29.62 19.09 -4.46
N ASP A 11 -30.89 18.90 -4.83
CA ASP A 11 -31.29 18.63 -6.23
C ASP A 11 -30.77 19.68 -7.24
N ASP A 12 -30.53 20.90 -6.77
CA ASP A 12 -29.90 21.98 -7.55
C ASP A 12 -28.41 21.70 -7.83
N ASP A 13 -27.67 21.24 -6.84
CA ASP A 13 -26.25 20.89 -6.95
C ASP A 13 -26.05 19.65 -7.85
N ALA A 14 -26.98 18.69 -7.83
CA ALA A 14 -26.94 17.53 -8.72
C ALA A 14 -27.16 17.92 -10.20
N ARG A 15 -28.10 18.86 -10.45
CA ARG A 15 -28.32 19.42 -11.79
C ARG A 15 -27.11 20.23 -12.26
N GLU A 16 -26.54 21.04 -11.38
CA GLU A 16 -25.35 21.83 -11.67
C GLU A 16 -24.14 20.93 -11.97
N TRP A 17 -23.89 19.91 -11.14
CA TRP A 17 -22.85 18.91 -11.37
C TRP A 17 -23.01 18.26 -12.74
N SER A 18 -24.23 17.85 -13.10
CA SER A 18 -24.51 17.23 -14.40
C SER A 18 -24.24 18.18 -15.58
N ALA A 19 -24.46 19.48 -15.42
CA ALA A 19 -24.15 20.48 -16.44
C ALA A 19 -22.64 20.68 -16.60
N GLN A 20 -21.89 20.68 -15.49
CA GLN A 20 -20.43 20.77 -15.50
C GLN A 20 -19.77 19.53 -16.13
N GLU A 21 -20.22 18.33 -15.76
CA GLU A 21 -19.73 17.07 -16.36
C GLU A 21 -20.01 17.00 -17.87
N ARG A 22 -21.21 17.42 -18.30
CA ARG A 22 -21.54 17.50 -19.74
C ARG A 22 -20.64 18.49 -20.47
N ALA A 23 -20.43 19.68 -19.93
CA ALA A 23 -19.54 20.68 -20.53
C ALA A 23 -18.11 20.14 -20.70
N LEU A 24 -17.59 19.45 -19.69
CA LEU A 24 -16.26 18.87 -19.69
C LEU A 24 -16.14 17.72 -20.69
N ALA A 25 -17.16 16.86 -20.78
CA ALA A 25 -17.20 15.77 -21.75
C ALA A 25 -17.29 16.28 -23.20
N GLU A 26 -18.09 17.31 -23.46
CA GLU A 26 -18.21 17.93 -24.78
C GLU A 26 -16.92 18.61 -25.24
N GLU A 27 -16.21 19.27 -24.31
CA GLU A 27 -14.92 19.91 -24.58
C GLU A 27 -13.87 18.87 -24.97
N ARG A 28 -13.73 17.78 -24.19
CA ARG A 28 -12.81 16.67 -24.51
C ARG A 28 -13.15 15.99 -25.84
N ALA A 29 -14.43 15.91 -26.18
CA ALA A 29 -14.90 15.31 -27.43
C ALA A 29 -14.81 16.26 -28.63
N GLY A 30 -14.44 17.52 -28.44
CA GLY A 30 -14.33 18.52 -29.51
C GLY A 30 -15.66 18.86 -30.19
N LEU A 31 -16.80 18.68 -29.49
CA LEU A 31 -18.13 18.88 -30.07
C LEU A 31 -18.41 20.38 -30.27
N ALA A 32 -19.09 20.76 -31.35
CA ALA A 32 -19.46 22.15 -31.60
C ALA A 32 -20.41 22.69 -30.51
N PRO A 33 -20.34 23.99 -30.15
CA PRO A 33 -21.26 24.57 -29.17
C PRO A 33 -22.72 24.43 -29.62
N GLN A 34 -23.57 23.84 -28.79
CA GLN A 34 -25.00 23.77 -29.07
C GLN A 34 -25.64 25.13 -28.77
N GLU A 35 -26.36 25.70 -29.74
CA GLU A 35 -27.08 26.97 -29.57
C GLU A 35 -28.32 26.74 -28.69
N GLY A 36 -28.23 27.10 -27.40
CA GLY A 36 -29.40 27.06 -26.51
C GLY A 36 -29.10 27.12 -25.02
N ASP A 37 -27.90 26.70 -24.58
CA ASP A 37 -27.58 26.63 -23.15
C ASP A 37 -26.46 27.64 -22.78
N PRO A 38 -26.81 28.84 -22.27
CA PRO A 38 -25.81 29.84 -21.87
C PRO A 38 -24.97 29.39 -20.67
N GLN A 39 -25.51 28.53 -19.79
CA GLN A 39 -24.81 28.02 -18.62
C GLN A 39 -23.77 26.99 -19.03
N LEU A 40 -24.13 26.05 -19.90
CA LEU A 40 -23.19 25.08 -20.48
C LEU A 40 -22.03 25.78 -21.23
N ARG A 41 -22.32 26.87 -21.94
CA ARG A 41 -21.29 27.69 -22.61
C ARG A 41 -20.28 28.26 -21.62
N SER A 42 -20.75 28.76 -20.47
CA SER A 42 -19.87 29.29 -19.43
C SER A 42 -18.96 28.21 -18.83
N TYR A 43 -19.50 27.02 -18.57
CA TYR A 43 -18.70 25.89 -18.08
C TYR A 43 -17.71 25.37 -19.10
N ARG A 44 -18.05 25.38 -20.39
CA ARG A 44 -17.10 25.03 -21.46
C ARG A 44 -15.93 26.00 -21.56
N LEU A 45 -16.16 27.30 -21.34
CA LEU A 45 -15.06 28.28 -21.28
C LEU A 45 -14.11 28.00 -20.11
N VAL A 46 -14.65 27.66 -18.95
CA VAL A 46 -13.84 27.27 -17.79
C VAL A 46 -13.07 25.97 -18.06
N ALA A 47 -13.74 24.95 -18.59
CA ALA A 47 -13.10 23.68 -18.95
C ALA A 47 -11.96 23.89 -19.95
N HIS A 48 -12.18 24.73 -20.97
CA HIS A 48 -11.16 25.08 -21.95
C HIS A 48 -9.97 25.83 -21.32
N ALA A 49 -10.23 26.80 -20.44
CA ALA A 49 -9.18 27.54 -19.74
C ALA A 49 -8.34 26.64 -18.82
N LEU A 50 -8.96 25.63 -18.20
CA LEU A 50 -8.27 24.64 -17.37
C LEU A 50 -7.51 23.60 -18.19
N ALA A 51 -8.01 23.25 -19.38
CA ALA A 51 -7.36 22.32 -20.31
C ALA A 51 -6.20 22.98 -21.06
N GLN A 52 -6.17 24.31 -21.15
CA GLN A 52 -5.09 25.03 -21.78
C GLN A 52 -3.77 24.71 -21.06
N PRO A 53 -2.74 24.25 -21.79
CA PRO A 53 -1.45 23.99 -21.17
C PRO A 53 -0.96 25.29 -20.56
N LEU A 54 -0.58 25.25 -19.28
CA LEU A 54 0.15 26.35 -18.67
C LEU A 54 1.40 26.59 -19.52
N ASP A 55 1.63 27.84 -19.93
CA ASP A 55 2.82 28.29 -20.66
C ASP A 55 4.11 28.25 -19.80
N GLU A 56 4.08 27.46 -18.74
CA GLU A 56 5.19 27.28 -17.84
C GLU A 56 6.11 26.23 -18.44
N GLN A 57 7.24 26.69 -18.96
CA GLN A 57 8.29 25.80 -19.46
C GLN A 57 8.86 25.03 -18.27
N LEU A 58 8.41 23.78 -18.10
CA LEU A 58 9.01 22.89 -17.12
C LEU A 58 10.51 22.73 -17.46
N PRO A 59 11.39 22.74 -16.45
CA PRO A 59 12.80 22.49 -16.68
C PRO A 59 13.01 21.14 -17.39
N PRO A 60 14.01 21.02 -18.29
CA PRO A 60 14.24 19.80 -19.07
C PRO A 60 14.49 18.57 -18.18
N ASP A 61 14.99 18.78 -16.96
CA ASP A 61 15.25 17.72 -15.98
C ASP A 61 14.09 17.45 -15.01
N PHE A 62 12.91 18.06 -15.20
CA PHE A 62 11.80 17.93 -14.24
C PHE A 62 11.44 16.46 -13.98
N ALA A 63 11.25 15.68 -15.04
CA ALA A 63 10.91 14.26 -14.94
C ALA A 63 11.99 13.49 -14.17
N ARG A 64 13.27 13.82 -14.41
CA ARG A 64 14.41 13.20 -13.72
C ARG A 64 14.44 13.57 -12.23
N ARG A 65 14.21 14.85 -11.90
CA ARG A 65 14.18 15.33 -10.50
C ARG A 65 13.00 14.74 -9.74
N LEU A 66 11.84 14.66 -10.38
CA LEU A 66 10.64 14.03 -9.82
C LEU A 66 10.86 12.54 -9.59
N ALA A 67 11.40 11.82 -10.58
CA ALA A 67 11.73 10.40 -10.45
C ALA A 67 12.69 10.16 -9.26
N GLN A 68 13.77 10.94 -9.16
CA GLN A 68 14.69 10.86 -8.03
C GLN A 68 14.03 11.18 -6.69
N GLN A 69 13.10 12.13 -6.65
CA GLN A 69 12.39 12.49 -5.43
C GLN A 69 11.42 11.38 -4.99
N VAL A 70 10.71 10.78 -5.95
CA VAL A 70 9.81 9.63 -5.71
C VAL A 70 10.60 8.41 -5.27
N GLU A 71 11.71 8.10 -5.92
CA GLU A 71 12.60 6.99 -5.52
C GLU A 71 13.12 7.18 -4.08
N ARG A 72 13.54 8.40 -3.72
CA ARG A 72 13.96 8.71 -2.34
C ARG A 72 12.83 8.60 -1.32
N ALA A 73 11.61 8.95 -1.71
CA ALA A 73 10.44 8.83 -0.86
C ALA A 73 9.99 7.36 -0.70
N ALA A 74 10.05 6.57 -1.77
CA ALA A 74 9.78 5.13 -1.76
C ALA A 74 10.87 4.33 -1.02
N ALA A 75 12.12 4.78 -1.11
CA ALA A 75 13.25 4.20 -0.37
C ALA A 75 13.27 4.59 1.11
N ARG A 76 12.49 5.61 1.52
CA ARG A 76 12.21 5.82 2.95
C ARG A 76 11.17 4.77 3.34
N PRO A 77 11.56 3.75 4.12
CA PRO A 77 10.62 2.71 4.45
C PRO A 77 9.56 3.34 5.37
N ALA A 78 8.34 3.48 4.86
CA ALA A 78 7.20 3.97 5.63
C ALA A 78 7.08 3.11 6.91
N ASP A 79 7.32 3.73 8.06
CA ASP A 79 7.23 3.23 9.44
C ASP A 79 7.45 1.71 9.70
N THR A 80 8.30 1.06 8.91
CA THR A 80 8.67 -0.37 9.04
C THR A 80 9.27 -0.72 10.40
N ARG A 81 9.77 0.30 11.12
CA ARG A 81 10.30 0.13 12.48
C ARG A 81 9.18 -0.15 13.48
N LEU A 82 8.03 0.52 13.37
CA LEU A 82 6.90 0.28 14.24
C LEU A 82 6.31 -1.10 13.97
N GLU A 83 6.06 -1.45 12.70
CA GLU A 83 5.56 -2.77 12.30
C GLU A 83 6.53 -3.88 12.73
N GLY A 84 7.83 -3.68 12.50
CA GLY A 84 8.88 -4.60 12.94
C GLY A 84 8.91 -4.79 14.45
N ASN A 85 8.82 -3.70 15.22
CA ASN A 85 8.76 -3.75 16.69
C ASN A 85 7.48 -4.46 17.17
N LEU A 86 6.34 -4.24 16.52
CA LEU A 86 5.09 -4.91 16.85
C LEU A 86 5.18 -6.43 16.62
N LEU A 87 5.79 -6.84 15.50
CA LEU A 87 6.03 -8.25 15.19
C LEU A 87 6.99 -8.89 16.20
N VAL A 88 8.09 -8.19 16.56
CA VAL A 88 9.03 -8.68 17.58
C VAL A 88 8.34 -8.82 18.94
N LEU A 89 7.52 -7.84 19.32
CA LEU A 89 6.74 -7.88 20.57
C LEU A 89 5.73 -9.03 20.57
N LEU A 90 5.01 -9.24 19.46
CA LEU A 90 4.05 -10.32 19.31
C LEU A 90 4.72 -11.70 19.41
N VAL A 91 5.84 -11.89 18.70
CA VAL A 91 6.62 -13.14 18.74
C VAL A 91 7.17 -13.34 20.16
N GLY A 92 7.70 -12.30 20.79
CA GLY A 92 8.17 -12.35 22.18
C GLY A 92 7.06 -12.77 23.15
N ALA A 93 5.87 -12.18 23.02
CA ALA A 93 4.70 -12.52 23.82
C ALA A 93 4.24 -13.97 23.60
N MET A 94 4.23 -14.46 22.35
CA MET A 94 3.92 -15.87 22.05
C MET A 94 4.92 -16.82 22.69
N VAL A 95 6.23 -16.54 22.60
CA VAL A 95 7.27 -17.38 23.21
C VAL A 95 7.12 -17.40 24.73
N LEU A 96 6.97 -16.24 25.37
CA LEU A 96 6.74 -16.14 26.82
C LEU A 96 5.49 -16.88 27.28
N SER A 97 4.39 -16.73 26.55
CA SER A 97 3.13 -17.43 26.86
C SER A 97 3.27 -18.93 26.68
N GLY A 98 3.98 -19.38 25.64
CA GLY A 98 4.32 -20.78 25.42
C GLY A 98 5.12 -21.35 26.57
N LEU A 99 6.20 -20.69 26.99
CA LEU A 99 7.02 -21.11 28.14
C LEU A 99 6.18 -21.17 29.43
N ALA A 100 5.35 -20.15 29.69
CA ALA A 100 4.49 -20.12 30.87
C ALA A 100 3.49 -21.30 30.85
N ALA A 101 2.87 -21.57 29.71
CA ALA A 101 1.97 -22.71 29.55
C ALA A 101 2.71 -24.06 29.75
N THR A 102 3.94 -24.18 29.27
CA THR A 102 4.79 -25.35 29.52
C THR A 102 5.14 -25.49 31.00
N LEU A 103 5.44 -24.41 31.72
CA LEU A 103 5.76 -24.48 33.15
C LEU A 103 4.55 -24.86 34.00
N ILE A 104 3.36 -24.35 33.66
CA ILE A 104 2.13 -24.56 34.44
C ILE A 104 1.49 -25.91 34.12
N TYR A 105 1.36 -26.23 32.83
CA TYR A 105 0.60 -27.41 32.37
C TYR A 105 1.50 -28.53 31.83
N GLY A 106 2.80 -28.28 31.68
CA GLY A 106 3.72 -29.21 31.01
C GLY A 106 3.75 -30.59 31.63
N ALA A 107 3.71 -30.71 32.95
CA ALA A 107 3.68 -32.01 33.62
C ALA A 107 2.50 -32.91 33.20
N GLN A 108 1.41 -32.32 32.68
CA GLN A 108 0.19 -33.02 32.28
C GLN A 108 0.24 -33.53 30.82
N TRP A 109 0.95 -32.84 29.92
CA TRP A 109 0.97 -33.17 28.49
C TRP A 109 2.37 -33.46 27.91
N LEU A 110 3.47 -33.03 28.54
CA LEU A 110 4.83 -33.37 28.11
C LEU A 110 5.05 -34.90 28.05
N PRO A 111 4.61 -35.70 29.04
CA PRO A 111 4.79 -37.15 28.99
C PRO A 111 4.09 -37.79 27.79
N SER A 112 2.98 -37.21 27.31
CA SER A 112 2.28 -37.64 26.11
C SER A 112 3.06 -37.31 24.82
N LEU A 113 3.93 -36.31 24.86
CA LEU A 113 4.81 -35.98 23.74
C LEU A 113 6.08 -36.83 23.70
N ASP A 114 6.57 -37.24 24.86
CA ASP A 114 7.77 -38.09 25.04
C ASP A 114 7.59 -39.49 24.45
N GLN A 115 6.34 -39.89 24.15
CA GLN A 115 5.98 -41.08 23.37
C GLN A 115 6.33 -40.95 21.86
N GLY A 116 7.44 -40.29 21.52
CA GLY A 116 8.01 -40.22 20.18
C GLY A 116 7.44 -39.14 19.26
N THR A 117 6.49 -38.32 19.71
CA THR A 117 5.83 -37.33 18.84
C THR A 117 6.71 -36.11 18.54
N ALA A 118 7.49 -35.63 19.52
CA ALA A 118 8.43 -34.52 19.31
C ALA A 118 9.55 -34.89 18.33
N GLY A 119 10.12 -36.10 18.48
CA GLY A 119 11.09 -36.65 17.54
C GLY A 119 10.48 -36.90 16.15
N ALA A 120 9.24 -37.40 16.08
CA ALA A 120 8.53 -37.59 14.82
C ALA A 120 8.20 -36.27 14.11
N LEU A 121 7.94 -35.18 14.83
CA LEU A 121 7.71 -33.86 14.25
C LEU A 121 9.01 -33.25 13.70
N LEU A 122 10.12 -33.34 14.44
CA LEU A 122 11.43 -32.87 13.98
C LEU A 122 12.00 -33.74 12.83
N ALA A 123 11.58 -35.00 12.72
CA ALA A 123 11.88 -35.88 11.61
C ALA A 123 11.06 -35.57 10.34
N LYS A 124 10.03 -34.71 10.41
CA LYS A 124 9.25 -34.36 9.23
C LYS A 124 9.99 -33.35 8.35
N PRO A 125 10.13 -33.61 7.03
CA PRO A 125 10.90 -32.78 6.12
C PRO A 125 10.35 -31.36 5.94
N TRP A 126 9.05 -31.14 6.19
CA TRP A 126 8.45 -29.80 6.09
C TRP A 126 8.95 -28.84 7.18
N VAL A 127 9.37 -29.34 8.35
CA VAL A 127 9.92 -28.51 9.43
C VAL A 127 11.26 -27.91 8.99
N TRP A 128 12.10 -28.74 8.37
CA TRP A 128 13.37 -28.29 7.79
C TRP A 128 13.17 -27.39 6.59
N ALA A 129 12.18 -27.66 5.74
CA ALA A 129 11.84 -26.76 4.63
C ALA A 129 11.40 -25.36 5.15
N LEU A 130 10.61 -25.31 6.22
CA LEU A 130 10.17 -24.07 6.85
C LEU A 130 11.34 -23.34 7.51
N ALA A 131 12.22 -24.05 8.23
CA ALA A 131 13.43 -23.50 8.81
C ALA A 131 14.40 -22.95 7.74
N ALA A 132 14.59 -23.69 6.65
CA ALA A 132 15.39 -23.26 5.51
C ALA A 132 14.76 -22.04 4.83
N CYS A 133 13.44 -22.00 4.64
CA CYS A 133 12.74 -20.87 4.04
C CYS A 133 12.84 -19.60 4.91
N LEU A 134 12.69 -19.73 6.23
CA LEU A 134 12.90 -18.63 7.17
C LEU A 134 14.35 -18.14 7.20
N GLY A 135 15.31 -19.07 7.17
CA GLY A 135 16.74 -18.76 7.10
C GLY A 135 17.08 -18.02 5.80
N LEU A 136 16.59 -18.50 4.67
CA LEU A 136 16.81 -17.90 3.35
C LEU A 136 16.12 -16.54 3.24
N SER A 137 14.93 -16.38 3.84
CA SER A 137 14.20 -15.10 3.88
C SER A 137 14.85 -14.06 4.81
N ARG A 138 15.51 -14.50 5.88
CA ARG A 138 16.35 -13.65 6.74
C ARG A 138 17.62 -13.25 6.01
N LEU A 139 18.28 -14.21 5.36
CA LEU A 139 19.49 -13.98 4.57
C LEU A 139 19.20 -13.00 3.44
N SER A 140 18.19 -13.25 2.60
CA SER A 140 17.84 -12.36 1.48
C SER A 140 17.56 -10.94 1.94
N ARG A 141 16.82 -10.76 3.04
CA ARG A 141 16.60 -9.44 3.64
C ARG A 141 17.88 -8.77 4.12
N HIS A 142 18.84 -9.53 4.65
CA HIS A 142 20.13 -8.98 5.05
C HIS A 142 20.96 -8.53 3.84
N TRP A 143 21.00 -9.32 2.77
CA TRP A 143 21.72 -8.96 1.53
C TRP A 143 21.08 -7.75 0.83
N LEU A 144 19.75 -7.66 0.78
CA LEU A 144 19.04 -6.51 0.21
C LEU A 144 19.20 -5.22 1.03
N GLN A 145 19.52 -5.32 2.33
CA GLN A 145 19.75 -4.18 3.19
C GLN A 145 21.22 -3.71 3.22
N HIS A 146 22.17 -4.52 2.72
CA HIS A 146 23.60 -4.18 2.65
C HIS A 146 24.23 -4.41 1.26
N PRO A 147 23.77 -3.74 0.18
CA PRO A 147 24.48 -3.76 -1.10
C PRO A 147 25.78 -2.93 -1.12
N ASP A 148 26.00 -2.02 -0.18
CA ASP A 148 27.05 -0.97 -0.28
C ASP A 148 28.18 -1.04 0.78
N GLN A 149 28.82 -2.21 0.99
CA GLN A 149 30.05 -2.29 1.83
C GLN A 149 31.26 -2.94 1.15
N THR A 150 31.24 -3.15 -0.16
CA THR A 150 32.44 -3.53 -0.91
C THR A 150 32.72 -2.50 -2.00
N ALA A 151 33.41 -1.43 -1.60
CA ALA A 151 34.26 -0.60 -2.45
C ALA A 151 35.62 -0.46 -1.75
#